data_AF-A0A210R478-F1
#
_entry.id   AF-A0A210R478-F1
#
_cell.length_a   1.000
_cell.length_b   1.000
_cell.length_c   1.000
_cell.angle_alpha   90.00
_cell.angle_beta   90.00
_cell.angle_gamma   90.00
#
_symmetry.space_group_name_H-M   'P 1'
#
loop_
_entity.id
_entity.type
_entity.pdbx_description
1 polymer ?
#
loop_
_entity_poly.entity_id
_entity_poly.type
_entity_poly.pdbx_seq_one_letter_code
_entity_poly.pdbx_strand_id
1 'polypeptide(L)'
;MDAMAILTEPLLMIFEEMFPKMLNNRRIPLLTVVSVVMFLAGLPLATQAGVYMFLLVDWYTGTWSVMLIGMAKCIMFAWIYGTHRIDRDVRLMLNRPLPAIIRLTTAFIMPVFSHVSPRHHYLYVQEALLWRV
;
A
#
# COMPACT_ATOMS: atom_id res chain seq x y z
N MET A 1 -14.88 17.84 13.52
CA MET A 1 -15.76 16.69 13.14
C MET A 1 -15.39 16.16 11.75
N ASP A 2 -15.02 17.07 10.86
CA ASP A 2 -14.27 16.90 9.63
C ASP A 2 -12.92 16.17 9.80
N ALA A 3 -11.99 16.66 10.63
CA ALA A 3 -10.65 16.05 10.76
C ALA A 3 -10.68 14.59 11.27
N MET A 4 -11.55 14.28 12.23
CA MET A 4 -11.72 12.92 12.74
C MET A 4 -12.26 11.96 11.66
N ALA A 5 -13.13 12.44 10.76
CA ALA A 5 -13.64 11.64 9.66
C ALA A 5 -12.50 11.25 8.71
N ILE A 6 -11.69 12.23 8.31
CA ILE A 6 -10.54 12.05 7.40
C ILE A 6 -9.56 10.99 7.91
N LEU A 7 -9.33 10.93 9.22
CA LEU A 7 -8.44 9.93 9.83
C LEU A 7 -9.08 8.54 9.91
N THR A 8 -10.41 8.46 10.08
CA THR A 8 -11.12 7.18 10.20
C THR A 8 -11.43 6.51 8.86
N GLU A 9 -11.68 7.27 7.80
CA GLU A 9 -11.97 6.76 6.45
C GLU A 9 -10.93 5.75 5.92
N PRO A 10 -9.61 6.03 5.94
CA PRO A 10 -8.63 5.07 5.45
C PRO A 10 -8.55 3.82 6.34
N LEU A 11 -8.80 3.93 7.64
CA LEU A 11 -8.87 2.78 8.53
C LEU A 11 -10.03 1.87 8.15
N LEU A 12 -11.22 2.44 7.92
CA LEU A 12 -12.39 1.69 7.46
C LEU A 12 -12.13 1.00 6.12
N MET A 13 -11.53 1.69 5.16
CA MET A 13 -11.16 1.11 3.86
C MET A 13 -10.24 -0.11 4.02
N ILE A 14 -9.18 0.00 4.84
CA ILE A 14 -8.24 -1.12 5.07
C ILE A 14 -8.96 -2.33 5.68
N PHE A 15 -9.84 -2.09 6.65
CA PHE A 15 -10.62 -3.17 7.28
C PHE A 15 -11.61 -3.81 6.29
N GLU A 16 -12.26 -3.01 5.44
CA GLU A 16 -13.16 -3.51 4.41
C GLU A 16 -12.42 -4.32 3.34
N GLU A 17 -11.21 -3.91 2.97
CA GLU A 17 -10.32 -4.65 2.06
C GLU A 17 -9.85 -5.99 2.65
N MET A 18 -9.60 -6.04 3.96
CA MET A 18 -9.19 -7.29 4.65
C MET A 18 -10.32 -8.33 4.72
N PHE A 19 -11.59 -7.92 4.73
CA PHE A 19 -12.75 -8.82 4.88
C PHE A 19 -13.72 -8.76 3.68
N PRO A 20 -13.26 -9.08 2.45
CA PRO A 20 -14.05 -8.87 1.24
C PRO A 20 -15.30 -9.77 1.18
N LYS A 21 -15.26 -10.93 1.84
CA LYS A 21 -16.36 -11.93 1.81
C LYS A 21 -17.54 -11.57 2.71
N MET A 22 -17.39 -10.65 3.66
CA MET A 22 -18.45 -10.32 4.65
C MET A 22 -19.21 -9.03 4.29
N LEU A 23 -18.95 -8.44 3.12
CA LEU A 23 -19.31 -7.06 2.80
C LEU A 23 -20.63 -6.87 2.04
N ASN A 24 -21.26 -7.94 1.54
CA ASN A 24 -22.45 -7.79 0.69
C ASN A 24 -23.75 -7.43 1.45
N ASN A 25 -23.82 -7.62 2.78
CA ASN A 25 -25.04 -7.27 3.54
C ASN A 25 -24.81 -6.92 5.03
N ARG A 26 -23.56 -6.68 5.45
CA ARG A 26 -23.20 -6.52 6.87
C ARG A 26 -22.15 -5.42 7.13
N ARG A 27 -22.31 -4.26 6.47
CA ARG A 27 -21.46 -3.07 6.73
C ARG A 27 -21.61 -2.57 8.18
N ILE A 28 -22.82 -2.62 8.72
CA ILE A 28 -23.16 -2.15 10.08
C ILE A 28 -22.34 -2.89 11.17
N PRO A 29 -22.32 -4.23 11.24
CA PRO A 29 -21.53 -4.91 12.27
C PRO A 29 -20.02 -4.72 12.12
N LEU A 30 -19.50 -4.52 10.90
CA LEU A 30 -18.08 -4.21 10.70
C LEU A 30 -17.72 -2.86 11.35
N LEU A 31 -18.53 -1.83 11.11
CA LEU A 31 -18.37 -0.53 11.77
C LEU A 31 -18.45 -0.65 13.29
N THR A 32 -19.43 -1.38 13.82
CA THR A 32 -19.57 -1.56 15.27
C THR A 32 -18.32 -2.22 15.88
N VAL A 33 -17.78 -3.25 15.24
CA VAL A 33 -16.56 -3.92 15.71
C VAL A 33 -15.37 -2.97 15.70
N VAL A 34 -15.18 -2.22 14.60
CA VAL A 34 -14.08 -1.25 14.49
C VAL A 34 -14.19 -0.15 15.54
N SER A 35 -15.38 0.40 15.76
CA SER A 35 -15.61 1.41 16.80
C SER A 35 -15.34 0.89 18.21
N VAL A 36 -15.75 -0.34 18.51
CA VAL A 36 -15.47 -0.97 19.83
C VAL A 36 -13.97 -1.20 20.02
N VAL A 37 -13.26 -1.68 19.00
CA VAL A 37 -11.80 -1.88 19.07
C VAL A 37 -11.07 -0.55 19.25
N MET A 38 -11.45 0.50 18.51
CA MET A 38 -10.84 1.83 18.68
C MET A 38 -11.13 2.44 20.05
N PHE A 39 -12.33 2.24 20.60
CA PHE A 39 -12.66 2.67 21.96
C PHE A 39 -11.80 1.96 23.00
N LEU A 40 -11.63 0.64 22.86
CA LEU A 40 -10.78 -0.15 23.75
C LEU A 40 -9.30 0.25 23.66
N ALA A 41 -8.80 0.54 22.45
CA ALA A 41 -7.45 1.04 22.24
C ALA A 41 -7.22 2.45 22.83
N GLY A 42 -8.28 3.25 22.98
CA GLY A 42 -8.23 4.58 23.61
C GLY A 42 -8.22 4.54 25.15
N LEU A 43 -8.74 3.49 25.79
CA LEU A 43 -8.74 3.33 27.24
C LEU A 43 -7.38 3.50 27.93
N PRO A 44 -6.27 2.87 27.47
CA PRO A 44 -4.96 3.06 28.10
C PRO A 44 -4.46 4.50 28.04
N LEU A 45 -4.81 5.24 26.97
CA LEU A 45 -4.46 6.65 26.79
C LEU A 45 -5.24 7.59 27.71
N ALA A 46 -6.39 7.17 28.25
CA ALA A 46 -7.20 7.96 29.17
C ALA A 46 -6.76 7.83 30.65
N THR A 47 -5.81 6.94 30.95
CA THR A 47 -5.30 6.76 32.31
C THR A 47 -4.35 7.89 32.73
N GLN A 48 -4.03 8.00 34.03
CA GLN A 48 -3.09 9.02 34.54
C GLN A 48 -1.66 8.88 33.96
N ALA A 49 -1.30 7.69 33.45
CA ALA A 49 -0.07 7.43 32.72
C ALA A 49 -0.20 7.66 31.18
N GLY A 50 -1.39 8.02 30.71
CA GLY A 50 -1.74 8.07 29.29
C GLY A 50 -0.94 9.07 28.47
N VAL A 51 -0.55 10.21 29.05
CA VAL A 51 0.28 11.23 28.37
C VAL A 51 1.65 10.67 27.98
N TYR A 52 2.25 9.83 28.84
CA TYR A 52 3.54 9.19 28.55
C TYR A 52 3.41 8.15 27.44
N MET A 53 2.33 7.34 27.48
CA MET A 53 2.05 6.36 26.42
C MET A 53 1.76 7.03 25.07
N PHE A 54 0.99 8.13 25.09
CA PHE A 54 0.65 8.90 23.90
C PHE A 54 1.90 9.46 23.22
N LEU A 55 2.79 10.09 23.99
CA LEU A 55 4.03 10.66 23.45
C LEU A 55 4.94 9.58 22.85
N LEU A 56 5.05 8.42 23.49
CA LEU A 56 5.86 7.32 22.98
C LEU A 56 5.32 6.79 21.64
N VAL A 57 4.00 6.61 21.55
CA VAL A 57 3.33 6.13 20.33
C VAL A 57 3.47 7.15 19.21
N ASP A 58 3.32 8.44 19.49
CA ASP A 58 3.43 9.52 18.49
C ASP A 58 4.84 9.56 17.88
N TRP A 59 5.88 9.55 18.71
CA TRP A 59 7.28 9.54 18.25
C TRP A 59 7.68 8.27 17.51
N TYR A 60 7.24 7.10 17.99
CA TYR A 60 7.64 5.82 17.39
C TYR A 60 6.86 5.50 16.12
N THR A 61 5.56 5.78 16.09
CA THR A 61 4.69 5.48 14.95
C THR A 61 4.92 6.46 13.81
N GLY A 62 5.03 7.76 14.12
CA GLY A 62 5.13 8.83 13.11
C GLY A 62 6.41 8.76 12.26
N THR A 63 7.53 8.33 12.83
CA THR A 63 8.81 8.31 12.13
C THR A 63 9.23 6.89 11.72
N TRP A 64 9.47 6.01 12.68
CA TRP A 64 10.10 4.72 12.39
C TRP A 64 9.14 3.74 11.69
N SER A 65 7.92 3.63 12.20
CA SER A 65 6.95 2.66 11.69
C SER A 65 6.49 3.01 10.27
N VAL A 66 6.09 4.27 10.05
CA VAL A 66 5.62 4.74 8.73
C VAL A 66 6.74 4.68 7.69
N MET A 67 7.98 5.01 8.04
CA MET A 67 9.12 4.95 7.11
C MET A 67 9.38 3.52 6.64
N LEU A 68 9.41 2.55 7.56
CA LEU A 68 9.63 1.14 7.22
C LEU A 68 8.48 0.57 6.37
N ILE A 69 7.23 0.85 6.73
CA ILE A 69 6.06 0.40 5.97
C ILE A 69 6.05 1.04 4.57
N GLY A 70 6.37 2.33 4.46
CA GLY A 70 6.45 3.04 3.19
C GLY A 70 7.53 2.46 2.27
N MET A 71 8.74 2.23 2.80
CA MET A 71 9.82 1.60 2.04
C MET A 71 9.43 0.19 1.58
N ALA A 72 8.88 -0.63 2.48
CA ALA A 72 8.44 -1.98 2.16
C ALA A 72 7.34 -2.00 1.09
N LYS A 73 6.34 -1.12 1.20
CA LYS A 73 5.27 -0.99 0.20
C LYS A 73 5.79 -0.56 -1.16
N CYS A 74 6.71 0.41 -1.21
CA CYS A 74 7.32 0.86 -2.47
C CYS A 74 8.12 -0.27 -3.14
N ILE A 75 8.92 -1.01 -2.36
CA ILE A 75 9.70 -2.15 -2.85
C ILE A 75 8.77 -3.26 -3.34
N MET A 76 7.76 -3.62 -2.54
CA MET A 76 6.77 -4.64 -2.88
C MET A 76 5.99 -4.28 -4.14
N PHE A 77 5.53 -3.03 -4.26
CA PHE A 77 4.80 -2.55 -5.42
C PHE A 77 5.69 -2.54 -6.67
N ALA A 78 6.92 -2.05 -6.57
CA ALA A 78 7.87 -2.07 -7.67
C ALA A 78 8.20 -3.51 -8.12
N TRP A 79 8.25 -4.46 -7.18
CA TRP A 79 8.60 -5.86 -7.45
C TRP A 79 7.45 -6.66 -8.08
N ILE A 80 6.22 -6.50 -7.58
CA ILE A 80 5.06 -7.31 -8.01
C ILE A 80 4.43 -6.74 -9.30
N TYR A 81 4.37 -5.43 -9.47
CA TYR A 81 3.55 -4.82 -10.51
C TYR A 81 4.24 -4.84 -11.90
N GLY A 82 5.57 -4.70 -11.95
CA GLY A 82 6.36 -4.78 -13.18
C GLY A 82 6.24 -3.55 -14.11
N THR A 83 7.38 -3.05 -14.61
CA THR A 83 7.53 -1.84 -15.46
C THR A 83 6.49 -1.74 -16.58
N HIS A 84 6.26 -2.84 -17.29
CA HIS A 84 5.42 -2.89 -18.48
C HIS A 84 3.91 -2.83 -18.16
N ARG A 85 3.48 -3.39 -17.02
CA ARG A 85 2.06 -3.35 -16.64
C ARG A 85 1.68 -1.95 -16.18
N ILE A 86 2.58 -1.26 -15.48
CA ILE A 86 2.38 0.13 -15.08
C ILE A 86 2.29 1.03 -16.32
N ASP A 87 3.15 0.83 -17.34
CA ASP A 87 3.08 1.64 -18.56
C ASP A 87 1.74 1.48 -19.29
N ARG A 88 1.28 0.23 -19.40
CA ARG A 88 0.01 -0.10 -20.02
C ARG A 88 -1.17 0.49 -19.26
N ASP A 89 -1.23 0.33 -17.94
CA ASP A 89 -2.37 0.76 -17.14
C ASP A 89 -2.52 2.30 -17.14
N VAL A 90 -1.42 3.04 -17.02
CA VAL A 90 -1.47 4.52 -17.10
C VAL A 90 -1.76 4.99 -18.52
N ARG A 91 -1.28 4.29 -19.55
CA ARG A 91 -1.64 4.62 -20.94
C ARG A 91 -3.12 4.41 -21.19
N LEU A 92 -3.72 3.37 -20.60
CA LEU A 92 -5.17 3.14 -20.65
C LEU A 92 -5.95 4.21 -19.89
N MET A 93 -5.45 4.69 -18.74
CA MET A 93 -6.14 5.70 -17.92
C MET A 93 -5.98 7.14 -18.44
N LEU A 94 -4.79 7.48 -18.93
CA LEU A 94 -4.36 8.86 -19.19
C LEU A 94 -4.08 9.15 -20.67
N ASN A 95 -4.13 8.12 -21.54
CA ASN A 95 -3.77 8.19 -22.96
C ASN A 95 -2.38 8.83 -23.23
N ARG A 96 -1.51 8.85 -22.22
CA ARG A 96 -0.14 9.38 -22.32
C ARG A 96 0.88 8.34 -21.85
N PRO A 97 2.07 8.26 -22.50
CA PRO A 97 3.14 7.39 -22.05
C PRO A 97 3.69 7.86 -20.70
N LEU A 98 4.21 6.93 -19.90
CA LEU A 98 4.85 7.28 -18.63
C LEU A 98 6.11 8.12 -18.85
N PRO A 99 6.38 9.12 -17.98
CA PRO A 99 7.66 9.80 -17.97
C PRO A 99 8.83 8.82 -17.82
N ALA A 100 9.94 9.10 -18.49
CA ALA A 100 11.09 8.19 -18.58
C ALA A 100 11.72 7.86 -17.21
N ILE A 101 11.61 8.76 -16.23
CA ILE A 101 12.18 8.61 -14.88
C ILE A 101 11.58 7.39 -14.16
N ILE A 102 10.25 7.26 -14.15
CA ILE A 102 9.58 6.14 -13.46
C ILE A 102 9.76 4.81 -14.20
N ARG A 103 9.92 4.87 -15.52
CA ARG A 103 10.29 3.72 -16.35
C ARG A 103 11.73 3.28 -16.08
N LEU A 104 12.64 4.21 -15.81
CA LEU A 104 14.02 3.94 -15.40
C LEU A 104 14.10 3.39 -13.97
N THR A 105 13.36 3.96 -13.01
CA THR A 105 13.33 3.48 -11.61
C THR A 105 12.92 2.02 -11.55
N THR A 106 11.87 1.66 -12.29
CA THR A 106 11.39 0.28 -12.34
C THR A 106 12.30 -0.62 -13.19
N ALA A 107 13.00 -0.09 -14.20
CA ALA A 107 13.99 -0.83 -14.97
C ALA A 107 15.34 -1.04 -14.26
N PHE A 108 15.72 -0.17 -13.31
CA PHE A 108 16.94 -0.30 -12.50
C PHE A 108 16.78 -1.30 -11.34
N ILE A 109 15.55 -1.47 -10.83
CA ILE A 109 15.22 -2.47 -9.80
C ILE A 109 15.22 -3.90 -10.37
N MET A 110 14.94 -4.07 -11.67
CA MET A 110 14.91 -5.37 -12.37
C MET A 110 16.28 -6.08 -12.50
N PRO A 111 17.41 -5.43 -12.85
CA PRO A 111 18.72 -6.08 -12.97
C PRO A 111 19.31 -6.50 -11.63
N VAL A 112 18.95 -5.84 -10.53
CA VAL A 112 19.36 -6.26 -9.18
C VAL A 112 18.75 -7.63 -8.82
N PHE A 113 17.60 -7.97 -9.39
CA PHE A 113 16.89 -9.22 -9.12
C PHE A 113 17.26 -10.38 -10.08
N SER A 114 17.70 -10.10 -11.31
CA SER A 114 18.10 -11.15 -12.27
C SER A 114 19.33 -11.94 -11.82
N HIS A 115 20.10 -11.42 -10.85
CA HIS A 115 21.18 -12.16 -10.19
C HIS A 115 20.67 -13.21 -9.17
N VAL A 116 19.38 -13.19 -8.78
CA VAL A 116 18.79 -14.08 -7.75
C VAL A 116 17.78 -15.08 -8.32
N SER A 117 17.20 -14.88 -9.51
CA SER A 117 16.26 -15.84 -10.13
C SER A 117 16.41 -15.94 -11.67
N PRO A 118 16.98 -17.03 -12.22
CA PRO A 118 17.24 -17.13 -13.67
C PRO A 118 16.05 -17.59 -14.53
N ARG A 119 14.87 -17.94 -13.97
CA ARG A 119 13.87 -18.74 -14.73
C ARG A 119 12.68 -18.00 -15.34
N HIS A 120 12.42 -16.73 -15.00
CA HIS A 120 11.27 -15.98 -15.55
C HIS A 120 11.60 -14.90 -16.60
N HIS A 121 12.88 -14.75 -16.97
CA HIS A 121 13.35 -13.68 -17.85
C HIS A 121 13.00 -13.88 -19.35
N TYR A 122 12.72 -15.11 -19.79
CA TYR A 122 12.53 -15.43 -21.22
C TYR A 122 11.15 -15.07 -21.79
N LEU A 123 10.11 -15.03 -20.96
CA LEU A 123 8.74 -14.74 -21.44
C LEU A 123 8.51 -13.24 -21.73
N TYR A 124 9.27 -12.36 -21.09
CA TYR A 124 9.14 -10.91 -21.29
C TYR A 124 9.85 -10.38 -22.55
N VAL A 125 10.88 -11.06 -23.04
CA VAL A 125 11.64 -10.65 -24.23
C VAL A 125 10.89 -11.01 -25.53
N GLN A 126 10.09 -12.08 -25.54
CA GLN A 126 9.31 -12.45 -26.73
C GLN A 126 8.11 -11.53 -26.99
N GLU A 127 7.39 -11.11 -25.96
CA GLU A 127 6.23 -10.20 -26.09
C GLU A 127 6.66 -8.80 -26.58
N ALA A 128 7.88 -8.36 -26.24
CA ALA A 128 8.43 -7.08 -26.67
C ALA A 128 8.88 -7.05 -28.15
N LEU A 129 9.16 -8.21 -28.75
CA LEU A 129 9.50 -8.34 -30.16
C LEU A 129 8.26 -8.34 -31.06
N LEU A 130 7.13 -8.88 -30.56
CA LEU A 130 5.85 -8.98 -31.27
C LEU A 130 5.14 -7.64 -31.51
N TRP A 131 5.50 -6.57 -30.77
CA TRP A 131 4.96 -5.21 -30.98
C TRP A 131 5.83 -4.33 -31.89
N ARG A 132 6.90 -4.89 -32.47
CA ARG A 132 7.77 -4.20 -33.44
C ARG A 132 7.60 -4.69 -34.89
N VAL A 133 6.65 -5.59 -35.15
CA VAL A 133 6.14 -5.99 -36.46
C VAL A 133 4.67 -5.62 -36.55
#